data_AF-A0A3C1YE58-F1
#
_entry.id   AF-A0A3C1YE58-F1
#
_cell.length_a   1.000
_cell.length_b   1.000
_cell.length_c   1.000
_cell.angle_alpha   90.00
_cell.angle_beta   90.00
_cell.angle_gamma   90.00
#
_symmetry.space_group_name_H-M   'P 1'
#
loop_
_entity.id
_entity.type
_entity.pdbx_description
1 polymer ?
#
loop_
_entity_poly.entity_id
_entity_poly.type
_entity_poly.pdbx_seq_one_letter_code
_entity_poly.pdbx_strand_id
1 'polypeptide(L)'
;MKKKDRGTAVPIIALLPVLLLAALFGCAADERKHSRTLFAMDTHVDITLYHRSVQIAQTAMGEISAEIQRLESILNRHMHGSDLQRINAAAGIGPVQVSKETIFVLERALEF
;
A
#
# COMPACT_ATOMS: atom_id res chain seq x y z
N MET A 1 62.69 -10.41 -34.04
CA MET A 1 61.58 -11.18 -33.42
C MET A 1 60.82 -10.28 -32.44
N LYS A 2 59.49 -10.33 -32.54
CA LYS A 2 58.48 -9.39 -32.01
C LYS A 2 58.68 -8.98 -30.55
N LYS A 3 58.89 -7.68 -30.30
CA LYS A 3 58.69 -7.05 -28.98
C LYS A 3 57.19 -7.10 -28.69
N LYS A 4 56.77 -8.11 -27.93
CA LYS A 4 55.39 -8.35 -27.52
C LYS A 4 54.89 -7.17 -26.69
N ASP A 5 53.79 -6.57 -27.14
CA ASP A 5 53.09 -5.43 -26.55
C ASP A 5 52.75 -5.62 -25.06
N ARG A 6 53.71 -5.36 -24.18
CA ARG A 6 53.51 -5.40 -22.73
C ARG A 6 52.75 -4.18 -22.20
N GLY A 7 52.64 -3.11 -22.99
CA GLY A 7 51.98 -1.86 -22.59
C GLY A 7 50.45 -1.88 -22.66
N THR A 8 49.85 -2.72 -23.52
CA THR A 8 48.39 -2.82 -23.68
C THR A 8 47.75 -3.87 -22.75
N ALA A 9 48.51 -4.87 -22.31
CA ALA A 9 48.02 -5.93 -21.42
C ALA A 9 47.86 -5.47 -19.95
N VAL A 10 48.74 -4.58 -19.48
CA VAL A 10 48.70 -4.06 -18.10
C VAL A 10 47.42 -3.28 -17.77
N PRO A 11 46.93 -2.33 -18.61
CA PRO A 11 45.68 -1.64 -18.32
C PRO A 11 44.46 -2.55 -18.39
N ILE A 12 44.46 -3.57 -19.27
CA ILE A 12 43.35 -4.54 -19.41
C ILE A 12 43.26 -5.45 -18.16
N ILE A 13 44.40 -5.90 -17.64
CA ILE A 13 44.46 -6.72 -16.41
C ILE A 13 44.02 -5.90 -15.18
N ALA A 14 44.27 -4.59 -15.15
CA ALA A 14 43.80 -3.71 -14.08
C ALA A 14 42.31 -3.33 -14.21
N LEU A 15 41.74 -3.30 -15.43
CA LEU A 15 40.33 -2.97 -15.67
C LEU A 15 39.38 -4.12 -15.28
N LEU A 16 39.80 -5.36 -15.49
CA LEU A 16 39.02 -6.57 -15.21
C LEU A 16 38.56 -6.69 -13.73
N PRO A 17 39.42 -6.50 -12.71
CA PRO A 17 39.00 -6.55 -11.32
C PRO A 17 38.07 -5.38 -10.95
N VAL A 18 38.26 -4.19 -11.54
CA VAL A 18 37.37 -3.03 -11.33
C VAL A 18 35.97 -3.29 -11.88
N LEU A 19 35.88 -3.90 -13.06
CA LEU A 19 34.61 -4.31 -13.66
C LEU A 19 33.92 -5.43 -12.86
N LEU A 20 34.70 -6.39 -12.33
CA LEU A 20 34.19 -7.42 -11.41
C LEU A 20 33.68 -6.83 -10.09
N LEU A 21 34.38 -5.84 -9.52
CA LEU A 21 33.96 -5.10 -8.33
C LEU A 21 32.69 -4.27 -8.58
N ALA A 22 32.56 -3.67 -9.77
CA ALA A 22 31.34 -2.97 -10.16
C ALA A 22 30.14 -3.92 -10.33
N ALA A 23 30.36 -5.15 -10.79
CA ALA A 23 29.32 -6.18 -10.89
C ALA A 23 28.83 -6.70 -9.53
N LEU A 24 29.56 -6.45 -8.43
CA LEU A 24 29.12 -6.73 -7.06
C LEU A 24 28.16 -5.67 -6.50
N PHE A 25 28.08 -4.48 -7.11
CA PHE A 25 27.01 -3.52 -6.83
C PHE A 25 25.76 -3.92 -7.61
N GLY A 26 25.28 -5.14 -7.36
CA GLY A 26 23.97 -5.59 -7.81
C GLY A 26 22.91 -4.66 -7.24
N CYS A 27 22.04 -4.15 -8.11
CA CYS A 27 20.88 -3.36 -7.72
C CYS A 27 19.92 -4.29 -6.95
N ALA A 28 20.14 -4.41 -5.65
CA ALA A 28 19.20 -5.09 -4.77
C ALA A 28 17.89 -4.32 -4.86
N ALA A 29 16.90 -4.98 -5.44
CA ALA A 29 15.51 -4.59 -5.47
C ALA A 29 14.93 -4.61 -4.04
N ASP A 30 15.41 -3.71 -3.17
CA ASP A 30 15.05 -3.73 -1.76
C ASP A 30 13.67 -3.09 -1.59
N GLU A 31 12.64 -3.93 -1.55
CA GLU A 31 11.28 -3.52 -1.22
C GLU A 31 11.23 -3.12 0.26
N ARG A 32 11.21 -1.82 0.51
CA ARG A 32 11.17 -1.28 1.87
C ARG A 32 9.79 -1.53 2.47
N LYS A 33 9.78 -1.98 3.72
CA LYS A 33 8.56 -2.10 4.54
C LYS A 33 8.11 -0.71 5.02
N HIS A 34 6.82 -0.42 4.86
CA HIS A 34 6.16 0.76 5.40
C HIS A 34 4.97 0.30 6.22
N SER A 35 4.90 0.71 7.49
CA SER A 35 3.81 0.32 8.38
C SER A 35 3.19 1.55 9.07
N ARG A 36 1.88 1.51 9.28
CA ARG A 36 1.12 2.51 10.03
C ARG A 36 0.00 1.82 10.78
N THR A 37 -0.22 2.23 12.02
CA THR A 37 -1.41 1.86 12.80
C THR A 37 -2.37 3.04 12.82
N LEU A 38 -3.64 2.78 12.55
CA LEU A 38 -4.74 3.74 12.66
C LEU A 38 -5.68 3.32 13.78
N PHE A 39 -6.28 4.28 14.48
CA PHE A 39 -7.47 4.00 15.29
C PHE A 39 -8.69 4.38 14.46
N ALA A 40 -9.45 3.38 14.02
CA ALA A 40 -10.61 3.53 13.16
C ALA A 40 -11.57 2.35 13.40
N MET A 41 -12.86 2.58 13.18
CA MET A 41 -13.91 1.57 13.40
C MET A 41 -13.87 0.97 14.83
N ASP A 42 -13.61 1.83 15.83
CA ASP A 42 -13.42 1.47 17.26
C ASP A 42 -12.33 0.40 17.52
N THR A 43 -11.33 0.31 16.64
CA THR A 43 -10.22 -0.64 16.80
C THR A 43 -8.89 -0.10 16.28
N HIS A 44 -7.81 -0.83 16.57
CA HIS A 44 -6.51 -0.62 15.94
C HIS A 44 -6.46 -1.36 14.60
N VAL A 45 -6.16 -0.64 13.53
CA VAL A 45 -5.97 -1.16 12.18
C VAL A 45 -4.50 -1.02 11.80
N ASP A 46 -3.81 -2.15 11.65
CA ASP A 46 -2.41 -2.20 11.22
C ASP A 46 -2.32 -2.38 9.71
N ILE A 47 -1.71 -1.42 9.03
CA ILE A 47 -1.47 -1.44 7.59
C ILE A 47 0.03 -1.62 7.36
N THR A 48 0.39 -2.62 6.56
CA THR A 48 1.77 -2.85 6.13
C THR A 48 1.80 -3.00 4.61
N LEU A 49 2.68 -2.25 3.96
CA LEU A 49 2.94 -2.33 2.53
C LEU A 49 4.44 -2.39 2.26
N TYR A 50 4.81 -3.03 1.16
CA TYR A 50 6.20 -3.17 0.72
C TYR A 50 6.35 -2.44 -0.60
N HIS A 51 7.24 -1.45 -0.64
CA HIS A 51 7.48 -0.66 -1.84
C HIS A 51 8.84 0.02 -1.80
N ARG A 52 9.53 0.09 -2.94
CA ARG A 52 10.87 0.70 -3.03
C ARG A 52 10.83 2.22 -2.85
N SER A 53 9.86 2.88 -3.49
CA SER A 53 9.66 4.33 -3.36
C SER A 53 8.86 4.67 -2.11
N VAL A 54 9.48 5.49 -1.25
CA VAL A 54 8.85 6.02 -0.03
C VAL A 54 7.68 6.93 -0.36
N GLN A 55 7.81 7.74 -1.42
CA GLN A 55 6.77 8.69 -1.82
C GLN A 55 5.50 7.95 -2.27
N ILE A 56 5.64 6.93 -3.12
CA ILE A 56 4.50 6.11 -3.57
C ILE A 56 3.86 5.38 -2.39
N ALA A 57 4.68 4.80 -1.49
CA ALA A 57 4.21 4.18 -0.27
C ALA A 57 3.39 5.11 0.62
N GLN A 58 3.85 6.35 0.79
CA GLN A 58 3.15 7.35 1.61
C GLN A 58 1.82 7.79 0.97
N THR A 59 1.78 7.97 -0.35
CA THR A 59 0.54 8.27 -1.07
C THR A 59 -0.48 7.16 -0.89
N ALA A 60 -0.08 5.91 -1.16
CA ALA A 60 -0.95 4.74 -1.01
C ALA A 60 -1.43 4.58 0.44
N MET A 61 -0.56 4.79 1.43
CA MET A 61 -0.94 4.77 2.84
C MET A 61 -1.99 5.84 3.17
N GLY A 62 -1.89 7.02 2.57
CA GLY A 62 -2.87 8.10 2.70
C GLY A 62 -4.22 7.71 2.11
N GLU A 63 -4.23 7.14 0.91
CA GLU A 63 -5.45 6.66 0.24
C GLU A 63 -6.16 5.56 1.04
N ILE A 64 -5.40 4.57 1.54
CA ILE A 64 -5.95 3.50 2.39
C ILE A 64 -6.54 4.09 3.68
N SER A 65 -5.83 5.02 4.32
CA SER A 65 -6.32 5.68 5.55
C SER A 65 -7.62 6.44 5.30
N ALA A 66 -7.70 7.17 4.19
CA ALA A 66 -8.88 7.94 3.80
C ALA A 66 -10.07 7.02 3.48
N GLU A 67 -9.83 5.89 2.82
CA GLU A 67 -10.88 4.93 2.48
C GLU A 67 -11.45 4.25 3.73
N ILE A 68 -10.60 3.87 4.70
CA ILE A 68 -11.05 3.34 5.98
C ILE A 68 -11.94 4.35 6.71
N GLN A 69 -11.55 5.62 6.74
CA GLN A 69 -12.36 6.69 7.36
C GLN A 69 -13.68 6.92 6.62
N ARG A 70 -13.67 6.85 5.27
CA ARG A 70 -14.89 6.95 4.47
C ARG A 70 -15.84 5.81 4.79
N LEU A 71 -15.36 4.57 4.83
CA LEU A 71 -16.16 3.41 5.20
C LEU A 71 -16.72 3.52 6.63
N GLU A 72 -15.91 3.98 7.58
CA GLU A 72 -16.38 4.26 8.94
C GLU A 72 -17.52 5.29 8.95
N SER A 73 -17.46 6.32 8.11
CA SER A 73 -18.50 7.35 8.06
C SER A 73 -19.88 6.85 7.60
N ILE A 74 -19.92 5.77 6.83
CA ILE A 74 -21.17 5.18 6.33
C ILE A 74 -21.60 3.91 7.11
N LEU A 75 -20.64 3.10 7.58
CA LEU A 75 -20.90 1.81 8.24
C LEU A 75 -20.89 1.88 9.78
N ASN A 76 -20.68 3.04 10.39
CA ASN A 76 -20.71 3.16 11.85
C ASN A 76 -22.15 3.38 12.35
N ARG A 77 -22.69 2.41 13.09
CA ARG A 77 -24.06 2.48 13.65
C ARG A 77 -24.27 3.58 14.70
N HIS A 78 -23.19 4.13 15.27
CA HIS A 78 -23.20 5.17 16.29
C HIS A 78 -22.87 6.56 15.73
N MET A 79 -22.37 6.65 14.50
CA MET A 79 -22.03 7.93 13.90
C MET A 79 -23.27 8.63 13.35
N HIS A 80 -23.46 9.89 13.74
CA HIS A 80 -24.56 10.69 13.22
C HIS A 80 -24.41 10.90 11.71
N GLY A 81 -25.48 10.66 10.96
CA GLY A 81 -25.51 10.83 9.51
C GLY A 81 -25.00 9.63 8.71
N SER A 82 -24.49 8.58 9.36
CA SER A 82 -24.07 7.35 8.67
C SER A 82 -25.26 6.65 8.00
N ASP A 83 -24.99 5.82 6.99
CA ASP A 83 -26.04 5.05 6.32
C ASP A 83 -26.77 4.14 7.30
N LEU A 84 -26.02 3.45 8.18
CA LEU A 84 -26.63 2.58 9.19
C LEU A 84 -27.49 3.35 10.20
N GLN A 85 -27.07 4.54 10.62
CA GLN A 85 -27.87 5.37 11.53
C GLN A 85 -29.19 5.78 10.87
N ARG A 86 -29.16 6.18 9.59
CA ARG A 86 -30.37 6.56 8.85
C ARG A 86 -31.30 5.38 8.62
N ILE A 87 -30.76 4.21 8.29
CA ILE A 87 -31.54 2.96 8.18
C ILE A 87 -32.25 2.66 9.50
N ASN A 88 -31.51 2.68 10.62
CA ASN A 88 -32.07 2.36 11.94
C ASN A 88 -33.16 3.36 12.35
N ALA A 89 -32.98 4.66 12.05
CA ALA A 89 -33.97 5.69 12.34
C ALA A 89 -35.26 5.56 11.51
N ALA A 90 -35.17 4.98 10.31
CA ALA A 90 -36.31 4.76 9.41
C ALA A 90 -36.94 3.35 9.52
N ALA A 91 -36.54 2.56 10.52
CA ALA A 91 -37.02 1.19 10.70
C ALA A 91 -38.56 1.14 10.79
N GLY A 92 -39.18 0.41 9.87
CA GLY A 92 -40.65 0.28 9.78
C GLY A 92 -41.38 1.49 9.18
N ILE A 93 -40.66 2.52 8.71
CA ILE A 93 -41.25 3.74 8.12
C ILE A 93 -41.21 3.68 6.60
N GLY A 94 -40.05 3.41 6.00
CA GLY A 94 -39.89 3.40 4.54
C GLY A 94 -38.45 3.15 4.08
N PRO A 95 -38.23 3.04 2.75
CA PRO A 95 -36.89 2.81 2.20
C PRO A 95 -35.98 4.03 2.39
N VAL A 96 -34.68 3.77 2.59
CA VAL A 96 -33.65 4.79 2.78
C VAL A 96 -32.61 4.67 1.66
N GLN A 97 -32.28 5.81 1.03
CA GLN A 97 -31.17 5.85 0.08
C GLN A 97 -29.83 5.81 0.82
N VAL A 98 -28.95 4.92 0.39
CA VAL A 98 -27.64 4.66 0.99
C VAL A 98 -26.57 4.52 -0.09
N SER A 99 -25.31 4.48 0.32
CA SER A 99 -24.17 4.21 -0.58
C SER A 99 -24.24 2.80 -1.17
N LYS A 100 -23.53 2.59 -2.28
CA LYS A 100 -23.47 1.28 -2.96
C LYS A 100 -22.77 0.24 -2.08
N GLU A 101 -21.78 0.67 -1.32
CA GLU A 101 -21.01 -0.15 -0.39
C GLU A 101 -21.87 -0.65 0.77
N THR A 102 -22.73 0.20 1.31
CA THR A 102 -23.72 -0.23 2.33
C THR A 102 -24.67 -1.28 1.75
N ILE A 103 -25.18 -1.09 0.53
CA ILE A 103 -26.01 -2.13 -0.14
C ILE A 103 -25.24 -3.43 -0.27
N PHE A 104 -24.01 -3.39 -0.79
CA PHE A 104 -23.19 -4.58 -0.98
C PHE A 104 -22.96 -5.35 0.32
N VAL A 105 -22.63 -4.67 1.41
CA VAL A 105 -22.40 -5.30 2.72
C VAL A 105 -23.70 -5.91 3.26
N LEU A 106 -24.84 -5.22 3.14
CA LEU A 106 -26.13 -5.73 3.61
C LEU A 106 -26.60 -6.93 2.79
N GLU A 107 -26.43 -6.91 1.47
CA GLU A 107 -26.72 -8.07 0.60
C GLU A 107 -25.91 -9.29 1.02
N ARG A 108 -24.59 -9.13 1.24
CA ARG A 108 -23.74 -10.22 1.74
C ARG A 108 -24.17 -10.68 3.14
N ALA A 109 -24.50 -9.77 4.04
CA ALA A 109 -24.93 -10.11 5.39
C ALA A 109 -26.27 -10.84 5.45
N LEU A 110 -27.11 -10.74 4.42
CA LEU A 110 -28.36 -11.52 4.30
C LEU A 110 -28.13 -12.92 3.73
N GLU A 111 -27.00 -13.15 3.07
CA GLU A 111 -26.64 -14.45 2.49
C GLU A 111 -25.98 -15.42 3.49
N PHE A 112 -25.37 -14.89 4.56
CA PHE A 112 -24.67 -15.66 5.60
C PHE A 112 -25.40 -15.62 6.94
#